data_AF-A0A845Z900-F1
#
_entry.id   AF-A0A845Z900-F1
#
_cell.length_a   1.000
_cell.length_b   1.000
_cell.length_c   1.000
_cell.angle_alpha   90.00
_cell.angle_beta   90.00
_cell.angle_gamma   90.00
#
_symmetry.space_group_name_H-M   'P 1'
#
loop_
_entity.id
_entity.type
_entity.pdbx_description
1 polymer ?
#
loop_
_entity_poly.entity_id
_entity_poly.type
_entity_poly.pdbx_seq_one_letter_code
_entity_poly.pdbx_strand_id
1 'polypeptide(L)'
;VRNAIAHNALPGVWEVAGLSHPNEMIVEVQVAVPYPEQVKVEEVLAVLPFGQKSIAIEDGGMVVQGRAIAELEDKNDEMLIAVAAVTVLVDT
;
A
#
# COMPACT_ATOMS: atom_id res chain seq x y z
N VAL A 1 0.28 -2.62 1.38
CA VAL A 1 -0.70 -1.67 1.94
C VAL A 1 -1.44 -2.20 3.16
N ARG A 2 -2.24 -3.28 3.08
CA ARG A 2 -3.05 -3.78 4.23
C ARG A 2 -2.25 -3.87 5.55
N ASN A 3 -1.07 -4.48 5.50
CA ASN A 3 -0.21 -4.64 6.67
C ASN A 3 0.21 -3.31 7.32
N ALA A 4 0.41 -2.25 6.52
CA ALA A 4 0.82 -0.93 7.02
C ALA A 4 -0.27 -0.23 7.86
N ILE A 5 -1.54 -0.56 7.64
CA ILE A 5 -2.67 0.12 8.30
C ILE A 5 -3.46 -0.76 9.27
N ALA A 6 -3.36 -2.10 9.15
CA ALA A 6 -4.27 -3.03 9.83
C ALA A 6 -4.22 -2.98 11.37
N HIS A 7 -3.14 -2.46 11.96
CA HIS A 7 -2.95 -2.40 13.41
C HIS A 7 -2.99 -0.97 13.98
N ASN A 8 -3.46 -0.01 13.17
CA ASN A 8 -3.60 1.39 13.55
C ASN A 8 -5.07 1.83 13.46
N ALA A 9 -5.45 2.85 14.22
CA ALA A 9 -6.77 3.47 14.13
C ALA A 9 -6.64 5.00 14.13
N LEU A 10 -7.47 5.67 13.33
CA LEU A 10 -7.51 7.14 13.21
C LEU A 10 -8.89 7.68 13.63
N PRO A 11 -9.31 7.50 14.90
CA PRO A 11 -10.67 7.84 15.32
C PRO A 11 -11.00 9.34 15.19
N GLY A 12 -10.05 10.23 15.49
CA GLY A 12 -10.31 11.68 15.56
C GLY A 12 -9.29 12.58 14.86
N VAL A 13 -8.31 12.02 14.13
CA VAL A 13 -7.29 12.84 13.44
C VAL A 13 -7.91 13.81 12.45
N TRP A 14 -8.90 13.36 11.70
CA TRP A 14 -9.63 14.16 10.71
C TRP A 14 -10.46 15.27 11.35
N GLU A 15 -11.08 15.02 12.52
CA GLU A 15 -11.83 16.04 13.27
C GLU A 15 -10.92 17.17 13.76
N VAL A 16 -9.77 16.80 14.35
CA VAL A 16 -8.78 17.78 14.84
C VAL A 16 -8.15 18.57 13.69
N ALA A 17 -8.07 17.95 12.51
CA ALA A 17 -7.63 18.59 11.28
C ALA A 17 -8.69 19.52 10.64
N GLY A 18 -9.89 19.65 11.23
CA GLY A 18 -10.95 20.52 10.72
C GLY A 18 -11.73 19.93 9.53
N LEU A 19 -11.58 18.64 9.26
CA LEU A 19 -12.31 17.95 8.20
C LEU A 19 -13.69 17.48 8.69
N SER A 20 -14.65 17.40 7.77
CA SER A 20 -16.03 16.99 8.11
C SER A 20 -16.27 15.49 8.03
N HIS A 21 -15.40 14.76 7.31
CA HIS A 21 -15.46 13.31 7.14
C HIS A 21 -14.06 12.72 6.86
N PRO A 22 -13.75 11.48 7.29
CA PRO A 22 -12.49 10.80 6.95
C PRO A 22 -12.16 10.68 5.45
N ASN A 23 -13.16 10.86 4.58
CA ASN A 23 -12.97 10.79 3.12
C ASN A 23 -12.29 12.04 2.56
N GLU A 24 -12.24 13.13 3.33
CA GLU A 24 -11.59 14.37 2.92
C GLU A 24 -10.07 14.31 3.13
N MET A 25 -9.57 13.35 3.92
CA MET A 25 -8.13 13.18 4.13
C MET A 25 -7.43 12.83 2.81
N ILE A 26 -6.27 13.45 2.59
CA ILE A 26 -5.37 13.09 1.49
C ILE A 26 -4.55 11.89 1.96
N VAL A 27 -4.57 10.81 1.18
CA VAL A 27 -3.85 9.56 1.48
C VAL A 27 -2.91 9.25 0.33
N GLU A 28 -1.62 9.48 0.57
CA GLU A 28 -0.56 9.15 -0.37
C GLU A 28 0.03 7.78 -0.02
N VAL A 29 0.11 6.92 -1.03
CA VAL A 29 0.72 5.60 -0.91
C VAL A 29 2.02 5.56 -1.72
N GLN A 30 3.11 5.13 -1.11
CA GLN A 30 4.34 4.81 -1.82
C GLN A 30 4.61 3.32 -1.70
N VAL A 31 4.85 2.64 -2.82
CA VAL A 31 5.17 1.22 -2.86
C VAL A 31 6.47 0.99 -3.60
N ALA A 32 7.42 0.35 -2.94
CA ALA A 32 8.67 -0.14 -3.55
C ALA A 32 8.57 -1.66 -3.67
N VAL A 33 8.65 -2.18 -4.91
CA VAL A 33 8.49 -3.61 -5.21
C VAL A 33 9.22 -3.99 -6.50
N PRO A 34 9.71 -5.23 -6.66
CA PRO A 34 10.20 -5.70 -7.94
C PRO A 34 9.10 -5.70 -9.01
N TYR A 35 9.48 -5.44 -10.26
CA TYR A 35 8.56 -5.37 -11.40
C TYR A 35 7.39 -4.38 -11.20
N PRO A 36 7.69 -3.12 -10.81
CA PRO A 36 6.67 -2.13 -10.47
C PRO A 36 5.66 -1.88 -11.61
N GLU A 37 6.08 -2.05 -12.86
CA GLU A 37 5.25 -1.91 -14.05
C GLU A 37 4.10 -2.93 -14.15
N GLN A 38 4.19 -4.03 -13.40
CA GLN A 38 3.16 -5.09 -13.38
C GLN A 38 2.11 -4.89 -12.28
N VAL A 39 2.27 -3.86 -11.43
CA VAL A 39 1.36 -3.64 -10.32
C VAL A 39 0.04 -3.05 -10.81
N LYS A 40 -1.06 -3.69 -10.42
CA LYS A 40 -2.42 -3.21 -10.68
C LYS A 40 -2.81 -2.15 -9.65
N VAL A 41 -2.56 -0.89 -10.00
CA VAL A 41 -2.79 0.29 -9.16
C VAL A 41 -4.16 0.30 -8.46
N GLU A 42 -5.23 0.03 -9.21
CA GLU A 42 -6.61 0.07 -8.68
C GLU A 42 -6.85 -0.96 -7.58
N GLU A 43 -6.32 -2.19 -7.73
CA GLU A 43 -6.43 -3.25 -6.72
C GLU A 43 -5.70 -2.87 -5.43
N VAL A 44 -4.56 -2.17 -5.54
CA VAL A 44 -3.77 -1.70 -4.38
C VAL A 44 -4.53 -0.60 -3.63
N LEU A 45 -5.08 0.38 -4.34
CA LEU A 45 -5.82 1.50 -3.74
C LEU A 45 -7.17 1.09 -3.13
N ALA A 46 -7.78 0.01 -3.63
CA ALA A 46 -9.01 -0.55 -3.09
C ALA A 46 -8.85 -1.09 -1.65
N VAL A 47 -7.62 -1.36 -1.20
CA VAL A 47 -7.33 -1.79 0.18
C VAL A 47 -7.60 -0.67 1.20
N LEU A 48 -7.45 0.59 0.80
CA LEU A 48 -7.70 1.73 1.69
C LEU A 48 -9.22 1.94 1.86
N PRO A 49 -9.74 2.04 3.09
CA PRO A 49 -11.19 2.16 3.33
C PRO A 49 -11.78 3.54 2.97
N PHE A 50 -10.98 4.60 2.99
CA PHE A 50 -11.43 5.98 2.79
C PHE A 50 -10.29 6.89 2.27
N GLY A 51 -10.62 8.15 2.01
CA GLY A 51 -9.68 9.21 1.65
C GLY A 51 -9.60 9.51 0.16
N GLN A 52 -8.96 10.62 -0.17
CA GLN A 52 -8.55 11.00 -1.53
C GLN A 52 -7.18 10.37 -1.80
N LYS A 53 -7.16 9.35 -2.65
CA LYS A 53 -6.02 8.43 -2.73
C LYS A 53 -5.14 8.71 -3.93
N SER A 54 -3.83 8.71 -3.72
CA SER A 54 -2.82 8.67 -4.77
C SER A 54 -1.80 7.59 -4.48
N ILE A 55 -1.09 7.12 -5.50
CA ILE A 55 -0.04 6.11 -5.33
C ILE A 55 1.13 6.35 -6.28
N ALA A 56 2.33 6.21 -5.74
CA ALA A 56 3.57 6.08 -6.48
C ALA A 56 4.10 4.65 -6.33
N ILE A 57 4.52 4.06 -7.44
CA ILE A 57 5.09 2.71 -7.48
C ILE A 57 6.46 2.83 -8.12
N GLU A 58 7.46 2.28 -7.44
CA GLU A 58 8.86 2.34 -7.85
C GLU A 58 9.54 0.99 -7.69
N ASP A 59 10.65 0.82 -8.42
CA ASP A 59 11.50 -0.35 -8.29
C ASP A 59 12.16 -0.37 -6.90
N GLY A 60 12.15 -1.53 -6.25
CA GLY A 60 12.72 -1.70 -4.91
C GLY A 60 12.19 -2.94 -4.21
N GLY A 61 12.07 -2.88 -2.88
CA GLY A 61 11.68 -4.05 -2.09
C GLY A 61 12.77 -5.13 -2.13
N MET A 62 12.38 -6.39 -2.38
CA MET A 62 13.33 -7.50 -2.47
C MET A 62 12.80 -8.65 -3.32
N VAL A 63 13.68 -9.26 -4.13
CA VAL A 63 13.48 -10.58 -4.73
C VAL A 63 14.29 -11.58 -3.92
N VAL A 64 13.65 -12.65 -3.45
CA VAL A 64 14.34 -13.81 -2.87
C VAL A 64 14.27 -14.96 -3.86
N GLN A 65 15.44 -15.44 -4.28
CA GLN A 65 15.56 -16.58 -5.19
C GLN A 65 15.45 -17.90 -4.42
N GLY A 66 14.64 -18.82 -4.91
CA GLY A 66 14.47 -20.15 -4.34
C GLY A 66 13.72 -21.04 -5.32
N ARG A 67 14.20 -22.27 -5.51
CA ARG A 67 13.58 -23.22 -6.45
C ARG A 67 12.09 -23.41 -6.13
N ALA A 68 11.24 -23.28 -7.15
CA ALA A 68 9.80 -23.48 -7.06
C ALA A 68 9.46 -24.87 -6.49
N ILE A 69 8.52 -24.88 -5.55
CA ILE A 69 7.99 -26.08 -4.91
C ILE A 69 6.53 -26.23 -5.37
N ALA A 70 6.26 -27.23 -6.22
CA ALA A 70 4.95 -27.43 -6.83
C ALA A 70 3.84 -27.69 -5.79
N GLU A 71 4.16 -28.36 -4.69
CA GLU A 71 3.25 -28.66 -3.58
C GLU A 71 2.80 -27.39 -2.82
N LEU A 72 3.53 -26.28 -2.95
CA LEU A 72 3.16 -24.98 -2.37
C LEU A 72 2.50 -24.04 -3.40
N GLU A 73 2.24 -24.54 -4.61
CA GLU A 73 1.67 -23.78 -5.73
C GLU A 73 2.55 -22.59 -6.19
N ASP A 74 3.88 -22.72 -6.03
CA ASP A 74 4.83 -21.73 -6.54
C ASP A 74 4.72 -21.59 -8.07
N LYS A 75 4.78 -20.35 -8.55
CA LYS A 75 4.66 -20.03 -9.98
C LYS A 75 5.99 -19.94 -10.70
N ASN A 76 7.05 -19.61 -9.97
CA ASN A 76 8.42 -19.46 -10.45
C ASN A 76 9.39 -19.56 -9.24
N ASP A 77 10.67 -19.34 -9.49
CA ASP A 77 11.73 -19.44 -8.47
C ASP A 77 11.89 -18.16 -7.62
N GLU A 78 10.85 -17.31 -7.54
CA GLU A 78 10.94 -15.98 -6.93
C GLU A 78 9.86 -15.74 -5.87
N MET A 79 10.28 -15.22 -4.71
CA MET A 79 9.40 -14.55 -3.76
C MET A 79 9.59 -13.04 -3.88
N LEU A 80 8.51 -12.32 -4.14
CA LEU A 80 8.52 -10.86 -4.30
C LEU A 80 8.03 -10.18 -3.02
N ILE A 81 8.86 -9.31 -2.46
CA ILE A 81 8.55 -8.57 -1.23
C ILE A 81 8.40 -7.10 -1.57
N ALA A 82 7.24 -6.55 -1.22
CA ALA A 82 6.92 -5.14 -1.36
C ALA A 82 6.98 -4.41 -0.02
N VAL A 83 7.45 -3.17 -0.02
CA VAL A 83 7.33 -2.24 1.11
C VAL A 83 6.32 -1.16 0.75
N ALA A 84 5.47 -0.79 1.70
CA ALA A 84 4.48 0.28 1.50
C ALA A 84 4.53 1.29 2.64
N ALA A 85 4.62 2.58 2.30
CA ALA A 85 4.35 3.69 3.19
C ALA A 85 2.97 4.26 2.87
N VAL A 86 2.19 4.56 3.91
CA VAL A 86 0.87 5.19 3.79
C VAL A 86 0.89 6.46 4.62
N THR A 87 0.83 7.60 3.96
CA THR A 87 0.92 8.91 4.58
C THR A 87 -0.45 9.58 4.52
N VAL A 88 -0.90 10.10 5.65
CA VAL A 88 -2.10 10.93 5.74
C VAL A 88 -1.67 12.38 5.83
N LEU A 89 -2.18 13.21 4.92
CA LEU A 89 -1.92 14.65 4.86
C LEU A 89 -3.22 15.44 5.01
N VAL A 90 -3.06 16.72 5.39
CA VAL A 90 -4.12 17.71 5.49
C VAL A 90 -3.60 18.98 4.83
N ASP A 91 -4.39 19.60 3.96
CA ASP A 91 -4.05 20.91 3.40
C ASP A 91 -4.08 21.98 4.50
N THR A 92 -3.04 22.80 4.55
CA THR A 92 -2.89 23.93 5.48
C THR A 92 -3.46 25.22 4.92
#